data_AF-A0A1M7YGE8-F1
#
_entry.id   AF-A0A1M7YGE8-F1
#
_cell.length_a   1.000
_cell.length_b   1.000
_cell.length_c   1.000
_cell.angle_alpha   90.00
_cell.angle_beta   90.00
_cell.angle_gamma   90.00
#
_symmetry.space_group_name_H-M   'P 1'
#
loop_
_entity.id
_entity.type
_entity.pdbx_description
1 polymer ?
#
loop_
_entity_poly.entity_id
_entity_poly.type
_entity_poly.pdbx_seq_one_letter_code
_entity_poly.pdbx_strand_id
1 'polypeptide(L)'
;MRLSLLRLYWIRIFGALFALIFAVFYLMGLEGLSVACFGMMALAITILTIRIRNNTLPASCDLCGAPSTITAEYDAGFANARLILNCRRCGRVINGRPGSMKPQKE
;
A
#
# COMPACT_ATOMS: atom_id res chain seq x y z
N MET A 1 14.68 -0.77 -2.53
CA MET A 1 13.82 -0.84 -1.32
C MET A 1 12.85 -2.01 -1.48
N ARG A 2 12.86 -3.00 -0.57
CA ARG A 2 11.81 -4.04 -0.54
C ARG A 2 10.67 -3.54 0.35
N LEU A 3 9.44 -3.56 -0.17
CA LEU A 3 8.22 -3.22 0.58
C LEU A 3 7.73 -4.44 1.37
N SER A 4 6.92 -4.22 2.40
CA SER A 4 6.28 -5.31 3.15
C SER A 4 4.85 -4.89 3.50
N LEU A 5 3.97 -5.82 3.89
CA LEU A 5 2.57 -5.49 4.20
C LEU A 5 2.50 -4.52 5.38
N LEU A 6 3.38 -4.71 6.38
CA LEU A 6 3.51 -3.80 7.51
C LEU A 6 3.91 -2.40 7.05
N ARG A 7 4.89 -2.32 6.14
CA ARG A 7 5.36 -1.03 5.62
C ARG A 7 4.29 -0.32 4.80
N LEU A 8 3.49 -1.07 4.03
CA LEU A 8 2.37 -0.50 3.27
C LEU A 8 1.27 0.07 4.18
N TYR A 9 0.99 -0.61 5.30
CA TYR A 9 0.06 -0.13 6.32
C TYR A 9 0.51 1.22 6.90
N TRP A 10 1.78 1.34 7.29
CA TRP A 10 2.33 2.61 7.77
C TRP A 10 2.33 3.69 6.70
N ILE A 11 2.66 3.37 5.44
CA ILE A 11 2.57 4.32 4.31
C ILE A 11 1.16 4.88 4.18
N ARG A 12 0.11 4.06 4.38
CA ARG A 12 -1.28 4.53 4.35
C ARG A 12 -1.59 5.51 5.47
N ILE A 13 -1.14 5.23 6.70
CA ILE A 13 -1.33 6.12 7.86
C ILE A 13 -0.58 7.44 7.65
N PHE A 14 0.70 7.36 7.31
CA PHE A 14 1.50 8.56 7.06
C PHE A 14 0.96 9.37 5.88
N GLY A 15 0.52 8.71 4.81
CA GLY A 15 -0.11 9.36 3.67
C GLY A 15 -1.38 10.14 4.06
N ALA A 16 -2.24 9.55 4.90
CA ALA A 16 -3.43 10.24 5.41
C ALA A 16 -3.06 11.45 6.29
N LEU A 17 -2.04 11.32 7.14
CA LEU A 17 -1.54 12.43 7.96
C LEU A 17 -1.01 13.57 7.08
N PHE A 18 -0.18 13.27 6.08
CA PHE A 18 0.34 14.28 5.15
C PHE A 18 -0.77 14.96 4.36
N ALA A 19 -1.76 14.20 3.88
CA ALA A 19 -2.91 14.78 3.20
C ALA A 19 -3.67 15.77 4.09
N LEU A 20 -3.85 15.44 5.37
CA LEU A 20 -4.50 16.32 6.34
C LEU A 20 -3.68 17.59 6.58
N ILE A 21 -2.36 17.48 6.72
CA ILE A 21 -1.46 18.63 6.86
C ILE A 21 -1.54 19.55 5.63
N PHE A 22 -1.51 18.99 4.42
CA PHE A 22 -1.62 19.78 3.19
C PHE A 22 -2.99 20.46 3.06
N ALA A 23 -4.06 19.81 3.52
CA ALA A 23 -5.38 20.44 3.59
C ALA A 23 -5.40 21.62 4.56
N VAL A 24 -4.73 21.52 5.70
CA VAL A 24 -4.59 22.65 6.64
C VAL A 24 -3.81 23.81 6.00
N PHE A 25 -2.71 23.52 5.30
CA PHE A 25 -1.97 24.57 4.57
C PHE A 25 -2.79 25.24 3.48
N TYR A 26 -3.62 24.47 2.76
CA TYR A 26 -4.57 25.03 1.79
C TYR A 26 -5.53 26.01 2.46
N LEU A 27 -6.11 25.64 3.61
CA LEU A 27 -7.02 26.52 4.38
C LEU A 27 -6.34 27.78 4.93
N MET A 28 -5.01 27.76 5.12
CA MET A 28 -4.22 28.93 5.53
C MET A 28 -3.84 29.87 4.37
N GLY A 29 -4.32 29.60 3.15
CA GLY A 29 -4.07 30.44 1.96
C GLY A 29 -2.80 30.09 1.19
N LEU A 30 -2.10 28.99 1.54
CA LEU A 30 -0.95 28.48 0.77
C LEU A 30 -1.41 27.53 -0.35
N GLU A 31 -2.25 28.05 -1.25
CA GLU A 31 -2.91 27.25 -2.29
C GLU A 31 -1.93 26.63 -3.29
N GLY A 32 -0.95 27.40 -3.79
CA GLY A 32 0.00 26.91 -4.78
C GLY A 32 0.85 25.74 -4.28
N LEU A 33 1.33 25.81 -3.04
CA LEU A 33 2.15 24.77 -2.43
C LEU A 33 1.33 23.49 -2.19
N SER A 34 0.13 23.63 -1.64
CA SER A 34 -0.74 22.50 -1.30
C SER A 34 -1.21 21.75 -2.54
N VAL A 35 -1.62 22.45 -3.61
CA VAL A 35 -2.01 21.81 -4.88
C VAL A 35 -0.84 21.04 -5.49
N ALA A 36 0.37 21.61 -5.48
CA ALA A 36 1.57 20.91 -5.96
C ALA A 36 1.85 19.64 -5.15
N CYS A 37 1.74 19.71 -3.81
CA CYS A 37 1.92 18.55 -2.93
C CYS A 37 0.87 17.47 -3.16
N PHE A 38 -0.41 17.83 -3.30
CA PHE A 38 -1.48 16.89 -3.64
C PHE A 38 -1.25 16.23 -5.00
N GLY A 39 -0.82 16.99 -6.01
CA GLY A 39 -0.49 16.47 -7.33
C GLY A 39 0.64 15.43 -7.28
N MET A 40 1.73 15.73 -6.57
CA MET A 40 2.85 14.80 -6.39
C MET A 40 2.43 13.53 -5.65
N MET A 41 1.60 13.67 -4.60
CA MET A 41 1.07 12.54 -3.85
C MET A 41 0.18 11.65 -4.73
N ALA A 42 -0.70 12.25 -5.53
CA ALA A 42 -1.55 11.52 -6.47
C ALA A 42 -0.74 10.74 -7.50
N LEU A 43 0.33 11.34 -8.03
CA LEU A 43 1.22 10.69 -8.99
C LEU A 43 1.97 9.50 -8.35
N ALA A 44 2.49 9.67 -7.14
CA ALA A 44 3.17 8.60 -6.40
C ALA A 44 2.23 7.42 -6.11
N ILE A 45 0.99 7.70 -5.67
CA ILE A 45 -0.04 6.66 -5.43
C ILE A 45 -0.40 5.96 -6.73
N THR A 46 -0.55 6.69 -7.83
CA THR A 46 -0.88 6.11 -9.15
C THR A 46 0.18 5.12 -9.60
N ILE A 47 1.47 5.48 -9.51
CA ILE A 47 2.58 4.59 -9.85
C ILE A 47 2.57 3.32 -8.99
N LEU A 48 2.32 3.48 -7.69
CA LEU A 48 2.25 2.35 -6.76
C LEU A 48 1.09 1.40 -7.12
N THR A 49 -0.09 1.95 -7.40
CA THR A 49 -1.28 1.20 -7.81
C THR A 49 -1.04 0.43 -9.11
N ILE A 50 -0.42 1.05 -10.12
CA ILE A 50 -0.07 0.38 -11.39
C ILE A 50 0.86 -0.81 -11.13
N ARG A 51 1.88 -0.64 -10.27
CA ARG A 51 2.81 -1.73 -9.92
C ARG A 51 2.14 -2.87 -9.18
N ILE A 52 1.20 -2.57 -8.29
CA ILE A 52 0.41 -3.59 -7.57
C ILE A 52 -0.49 -4.34 -8.55
N ARG A 53 -1.18 -3.62 -9.45
CA ARG A 53 -2.06 -4.23 -10.47
C ARG A 53 -1.30 -5.14 -11.42
N ASN A 54 -0.07 -4.76 -11.79
CA ASN A 54 0.77 -5.53 -12.69
C ASN A 54 1.57 -6.63 -11.97
N ASN A 55 1.37 -6.84 -10.66
CA ASN A 55 2.12 -7.79 -9.84
C ASN A 55 3.64 -7.59 -9.86
N THR A 56 4.10 -6.36 -10.16
CA THR A 56 5.52 -6.01 -10.28
C THR A 56 6.07 -5.31 -9.05
N LEU A 57 5.26 -5.08 -8.01
CA LEU A 57 5.72 -4.41 -6.79
C LEU A 57 6.60 -5.37 -5.97
N PRO A 58 7.93 -5.13 -5.88
CA PRO A 58 8.84 -6.03 -5.18
C PRO A 58 8.68 -5.86 -3.67
N ALA A 59 8.54 -6.99 -2.98
CA ALA A 59 8.31 -7.05 -1.55
C ALA A 59 9.19 -8.08 -0.84
N SER A 60 9.31 -7.95 0.48
CA SER A 60 9.87 -8.96 1.37
C SER A 60 8.72 -9.63 2.12
N CYS A 61 8.72 -10.96 2.15
CA CYS A 61 7.77 -11.72 2.93
C CYS A 61 7.96 -11.43 4.41
N ASP A 62 6.91 -10.95 5.08
CA ASP A 62 6.97 -10.63 6.50
C ASP A 62 7.08 -11.88 7.41
N LEU A 63 6.78 -13.09 6.89
CA LEU A 63 6.94 -14.35 7.64
C LEU A 63 8.36 -14.91 7.58
N CYS A 64 9.01 -14.86 6.41
CA CYS A 64 10.27 -15.57 6.17
C CYS A 64 11.39 -14.71 5.56
N GLY A 65 11.15 -13.43 5.30
CA GLY A 65 12.12 -12.48 4.72
C GLY A 65 12.45 -12.70 3.23
N ALA A 66 11.93 -13.76 2.60
CA ALA A 66 12.20 -14.08 1.21
C ALA A 66 11.64 -13.02 0.24
N PRO A 67 12.25 -12.85 -0.96
CA PRO A 67 11.69 -11.99 -1.99
C PRO A 67 10.29 -12.48 -2.41
N SER A 68 9.39 -11.53 -2.57
CA SER A 68 7.97 -11.74 -2.83
C SER A 68 7.43 -10.60 -3.69
N THR A 69 6.20 -10.72 -4.15
CA THR A 69 5.49 -9.65 -4.86
C THR A 69 4.17 -9.35 -4.16
N ILE A 70 3.80 -8.06 -4.12
CA ILE A 70 2.50 -7.64 -3.60
C ILE A 70 1.54 -7.45 -4.77
N THR A 71 0.35 -8.02 -4.62
CA THR A 71 -0.75 -7.97 -5.59
C THR A 71 -2.02 -7.54 -4.86
N ALA A 72 -3.00 -7.01 -5.61
CA ALA A 72 -4.32 -6.70 -5.08
C ALA A 72 -5.33 -7.68 -5.66
N GLU A 73 -6.14 -8.28 -4.80
CA GLU A 73 -7.31 -9.05 -5.18
C GLU A 73 -8.57 -8.25 -4.86
N TYR A 74 -9.54 -8.35 -5.77
CA TYR A 74 -10.84 -7.69 -5.69
C TYR A 74 -11.90 -8.77 -5.93
N ASP A 75 -12.87 -8.90 -5.03
CA ASP A 75 -14.04 -9.75 -5.30
C ASP A 75 -15.03 -9.00 -6.22
N ALA A 76 -16.11 -9.69 -6.62
CA ALA A 76 -17.19 -9.11 -7.41
C ALA A 76 -17.67 -7.78 -6.80
N GLY A 77 -17.68 -6.72 -7.61
CA GLY A 77 -18.08 -5.38 -7.18
C GLY A 77 -17.06 -4.63 -6.33
N PHE A 78 -15.77 -5.03 -6.36
CA PHE A 78 -14.71 -4.48 -5.49
C PHE A 78 -14.96 -4.69 -3.99
N ALA A 79 -15.89 -5.58 -3.64
CA ALA A 79 -16.04 -6.05 -2.27
C ALA A 79 -14.75 -6.75 -1.82
N ASN A 80 -14.40 -6.62 -0.54
CA ASN A 80 -13.24 -7.27 0.10
C ASN A 80 -11.88 -7.07 -0.61
N ALA A 81 -11.64 -5.89 -1.18
CA ALA A 81 -10.34 -5.56 -1.74
C ALA A 81 -9.21 -5.81 -0.71
N ARG A 82 -8.31 -6.74 -1.02
CA ARG A 82 -7.21 -7.13 -0.11
C ARG A 82 -5.88 -7.18 -0.83
N LEU A 83 -4.83 -6.82 -0.10
CA LEU A 83 -3.46 -6.97 -0.56
C LEU A 83 -2.95 -8.36 -0.19
N ILE A 84 -2.31 -8.99 -1.16
CA ILE A 84 -1.74 -10.32 -1.03
C ILE A 84 -0.26 -10.24 -1.31
N LEU A 85 0.53 -10.86 -0.45
CA LEU A 85 1.94 -11.04 -0.65
C LEU A 85 2.18 -12.47 -1.13
N ASN A 86 2.64 -12.60 -2.37
CA ASN A 86 2.96 -13.88 -2.99
C ASN A 86 4.43 -14.23 -2.71
N CYS A 87 4.65 -15.18 -1.81
CA CYS A 87 5.97 -15.69 -1.46
C CYS A 87 6.16 -17.10 -2.02
N ARG A 88 7.27 -17.36 -2.71
CA ARG A 88 7.58 -18.72 -3.20
C ARG A 88 7.77 -19.76 -2.08
N ARG A 89 8.10 -19.33 -0.86
CA ARG A 89 8.33 -20.23 0.30
C ARG A 89 7.10 -20.38 1.19
N CYS A 90 6.39 -19.30 1.46
CA CYS A 90 5.23 -19.30 2.37
C CYS A 90 3.88 -19.37 1.67
N GLY A 91 3.87 -19.36 0.33
CA GLY A 91 2.67 -19.24 -0.46
C GLY A 91 2.06 -17.85 -0.37
N ARG A 92 0.72 -17.80 -0.35
CA ARG A 92 -0.05 -16.56 -0.26
C ARG A 92 -0.10 -16.09 1.18
N VAL A 93 0.38 -14.88 1.43
CA VAL A 93 0.36 -14.24 2.76
C VAL A 93 -0.58 -13.06 2.71
N ILE A 94 -1.56 -13.05 3.62
CA ILE A 94 -2.54 -11.97 3.75
C ILE A 94 -2.39 -11.28 5.12
N ASN A 95 -2.78 -10.01 5.16
CA ASN A 95 -2.90 -9.28 6.42
C ASN A 95 -4.19 -9.76 7.13
N GLY A 96 -4.04 -10.33 8.33
CA GLY A 96 -5.14 -10.81 9.17
C GLY A 96 -5.69 -9.70 10.08
N ARG A 97 -6.02 -10.03 11.33
CA ARG A 97 -6.28 -9.03 12.38
C ARG A 97 -5.11 -8.04 12.47
N PRO A 98 -5.33 -6.77 12.88
CA PRO A 98 -4.26 -5.77 12.95
C PRO A 98 -3.01 -6.32 13.65
N GLY A 99 -1.88 -6.33 12.93
CA GLY A 99 -0.59 -6.84 13.42
C GLY A 99 -0.33 -8.34 13.21
N SER A 100 -1.27 -9.10 12.62
CA SER A 100 -1.08 -10.53 12.34
C SER A 100 -0.99 -10.81 10.85
N MET A 101 0.02 -11.57 10.43
CA MET A 101 0.14 -12.06 9.07
C MET A 101 -0.01 -13.57 9.07
N LYS A 102 -0.85 -14.08 8.17
CA LYS A 102 -1.13 -15.51 8.12
C LYS A 102 -0.93 -16.03 6.70
N PRO A 103 -0.36 -17.23 6.54
CA PRO A 103 -0.48 -17.94 5.28
C PRO A 103 -1.97 -18.21 5.03
N GLN A 104 -2.47 -17.83 3.86
CA GLN A 104 -3.80 -18.20 3.41
C GLN A 104 -3.72 -19.68 3.01
N LYS A 105 -4.25 -20.56 3.87
CA LYS A 105 -4.53 -21.94 3.47
C LYS A 105 -5.64 -21.89 2.42
N GLU A 106 -5.39 -22.50 1.27
CA GLU A 106 -6.43 -22.76 0.26
C GLU A 106 -7.56 -23.61 0.85
#